data_AF-R9A5J1-F1
#
_entry.id   AF-R9A5J1-F1
#
_cell.length_a   1.000
_cell.length_b   1.000
_cell.length_c   1.000
_cell.angle_alpha   90.00
_cell.angle_beta   90.00
_cell.angle_gamma   90.00
#
_symmetry.space_group_name_H-M   'P 1'
#
loop_
_entity.id
_entity.type
_entity.pdbx_description
1 polymer ?
#
loop_
_entity_poly.entity_id
_entity_poly.type
_entity_poly.pdbx_seq_one_letter_code
_entity_poly.pdbx_strand_id
1 'polypeptide(L)'
;MNSEQGIDLTLLLWNSAITILAVALVCYLASFRQTILFMLTMVFAMLAGIQFTCDPHHDPIEIMGFIKLMLLLPLGLGAVLAFSSFSEDRQQRFLLWFSHYINFAVVANIFVMVFTPGGDTYRGLLSRIVCLTLLVWLLQEMAKERFQTTLFDRRFFIFRSSPLQWVYCHAAYRLALLSLPTFDSLQYLLLEPMSLFIMFVLYRLHKKRYVLNYYFGFADTLVVTTLTVLARYPVLPPFELKGPYLSNLTQNQWDMVFIPIQLIVISFALRAMFKNLHTPKTSIE
;
A
#
# COMPACT_ATOMS: atom_id res chain seq x y z
N MET A 1 16.45 -3.56 41.66
CA MET A 1 17.22 -3.49 40.41
C MET A 1 16.31 -2.93 39.34
N ASN A 2 16.35 -1.61 39.14
CA ASN A 2 15.52 -0.86 38.19
C ASN A 2 16.42 -0.37 37.04
N SER A 3 16.45 -1.12 35.95
CA SER A 3 16.93 -0.77 34.60
C SER A 3 16.70 -2.03 33.76
N GLU A 4 15.96 -2.12 32.66
CA GLU A 4 15.58 -1.15 31.63
C GLU A 4 14.25 -1.64 31.01
N GLN A 5 13.12 -1.00 31.31
CA GLN A 5 11.89 -1.12 30.50
C GLN A 5 11.70 0.18 29.71
N GLY A 6 12.77 0.60 29.05
CA GLY A 6 12.78 1.73 28.14
C GLY A 6 12.54 1.25 26.73
N ILE A 7 11.76 2.02 25.97
CA ILE A 7 11.73 1.92 24.50
C ILE A 7 13.17 2.12 24.02
N ASP A 8 13.74 1.13 23.32
CA ASP A 8 15.05 1.30 22.68
C ASP A 8 14.91 2.28 21.50
N LEU A 9 14.97 3.57 21.85
CA LEU A 9 14.84 4.66 20.90
C LEU A 9 15.92 4.56 19.81
N THR A 10 17.09 4.02 20.15
CA THR A 10 18.19 3.82 19.21
C THR A 10 17.80 2.78 18.17
N LEU A 11 17.30 1.61 18.59
CA LEU A 11 16.82 0.57 17.70
C LEU A 11 15.64 1.05 16.84
N LEU A 12 14.72 1.83 17.41
CA LEU A 12 13.60 2.42 16.67
C LEU A 12 14.08 3.39 15.57
N LEU A 13 15.02 4.28 15.91
CA LEU A 13 15.60 5.24 14.98
C LEU A 13 16.36 4.52 13.86
N TRP A 14 17.14 3.49 14.19
CA TRP A 14 17.86 2.70 13.19
C TRP A 14 16.93 1.92 12.26
N ASN A 15 15.91 1.24 12.80
CA ASN A 15 14.90 0.55 12.00
C ASN A 15 14.18 1.50 11.05
N SER A 16 13.84 2.71 11.52
CA SER A 16 13.20 3.74 10.71
C SER A 16 14.16 4.27 9.63
N ALA A 17 15.42 4.54 9.98
CA ALA A 17 16.43 5.02 9.04
C ALA A 17 16.71 4.01 7.91
N ILE A 18 16.84 2.72 8.23
CA ILE A 18 17.02 1.64 7.24
C ILE A 18 15.80 1.56 6.33
N THR A 19 14.60 1.65 6.90
CA THR A 19 13.35 1.63 6.14
C THR A 19 13.28 2.78 5.15
N ILE A 20 13.59 4.00 5.60
CA ILE A 20 13.63 5.20 4.76
C ILE A 20 14.65 5.06 3.64
N LEU A 21 15.85 4.59 3.98
CA LEU A 21 16.93 4.39 3.01
C LEU A 21 16.55 3.35 1.95
N ALA A 22 15.95 2.24 2.35
CA ALA A 22 15.49 1.19 1.45
C ALA A 22 14.40 1.70 0.49
N VAL A 23 13.40 2.41 1.01
CA VAL A 23 12.33 3.02 0.20
C VAL A 23 12.91 4.06 -0.77
N ALA A 24 13.85 4.90 -0.32
CA ALA A 24 14.52 5.87 -1.16
C ALA A 24 15.33 5.19 -2.28
N LEU A 25 16.06 4.12 -1.98
CA LEU A 25 16.80 3.33 -2.96
C LEU A 25 15.86 2.69 -3.98
N VAL A 26 14.77 2.06 -3.54
CA VAL A 26 13.76 1.47 -4.42
C VAL A 26 13.11 2.53 -5.30
N CYS A 27 12.77 3.70 -4.76
CA CYS A 27 12.24 4.83 -5.52
C CYS A 27 13.23 5.34 -6.57
N TYR A 28 14.51 5.45 -6.22
CA TYR A 28 15.58 5.83 -7.15
C TYR A 28 15.71 4.80 -8.29
N LEU A 29 15.78 3.52 -7.97
CA LEU A 29 15.88 2.46 -8.97
C LEU A 29 14.62 2.42 -9.85
N ALA A 30 13.42 2.58 -9.27
CA ALA A 30 12.16 2.64 -9.99
C ALA A 30 12.08 3.83 -10.96
N SER A 31 12.75 4.93 -10.65
CA SER A 31 12.75 6.14 -11.50
C SER A 31 13.83 6.09 -12.59
N PHE A 32 15.02 5.57 -12.28
CA PHE A 32 16.20 5.72 -13.15
C PHE A 32 16.79 4.39 -13.65
N ARG A 33 16.59 3.28 -12.92
CA ARG A 33 17.25 1.99 -13.16
C ARG A 33 16.26 0.82 -13.04
N GLN A 34 15.12 0.92 -13.70
CA GLN A 34 14.02 -0.04 -13.59
C GLN A 34 14.42 -1.48 -13.90
N THR A 35 15.31 -1.69 -14.87
CA THR A 35 15.84 -3.03 -15.18
C THR A 35 16.58 -3.64 -14.00
N ILE A 36 17.36 -2.85 -13.26
CA ILE A 36 18.05 -3.33 -12.05
C ILE A 36 17.02 -3.67 -10.98
N LEU A 37 16.02 -2.80 -10.76
CA LEU A 37 14.96 -3.07 -9.78
C LEU A 37 14.17 -4.34 -10.14
N PHE A 38 13.88 -4.54 -11.42
CA PHE A 38 13.19 -5.73 -11.91
C PHE A 38 14.01 -7.00 -11.63
N MET A 39 15.30 -6.99 -11.96
CA MET A 39 16.19 -8.12 -11.67
C MET A 39 16.25 -8.41 -10.16
N LEU A 40 16.39 -7.39 -9.32
CA LEU A 40 16.37 -7.56 -7.86
C LEU A 40 15.04 -8.15 -7.39
N THR A 41 13.92 -7.65 -7.90
CA THR A 41 12.58 -8.14 -7.57
C THR A 41 12.44 -9.63 -7.87
N MET A 42 12.91 -10.06 -9.05
CA MET A 42 12.86 -11.47 -9.45
C MET A 42 13.82 -12.35 -8.63
N VAL A 43 15.02 -11.87 -8.33
CA VAL A 43 16.00 -12.59 -7.49
C VAL A 43 15.45 -12.78 -6.07
N PHE A 44 14.92 -11.73 -5.44
CA PHE A 44 14.31 -11.85 -4.11
C PHE A 44 13.11 -12.79 -4.12
N ALA A 45 12.26 -12.73 -5.15
CA ALA A 45 11.12 -13.65 -5.28
C ALA A 45 11.59 -15.11 -5.42
N MET A 46 12.63 -15.37 -6.22
CA MET A 46 13.20 -16.71 -6.39
C MET A 46 13.82 -17.22 -5.10
N LEU A 47 14.61 -16.39 -4.40
CA LEU A 47 15.21 -16.75 -3.11
C LEU A 47 14.13 -17.07 -2.07
N ALA A 48 13.07 -16.26 -1.99
CA ALA A 48 11.95 -16.52 -1.10
C ALA A 48 11.23 -17.83 -1.45
N GLY A 49 11.05 -18.14 -2.74
CA GLY A 49 10.46 -19.40 -3.20
C GLY A 49 11.31 -20.63 -2.85
N ILE A 50 12.63 -20.53 -3.01
CA ILE A 50 13.57 -21.60 -2.62
C ILE A 50 13.50 -21.82 -1.11
N GLN A 51 13.63 -20.75 -0.31
CA GLN A 51 13.55 -20.84 1.15
C GLN A 51 12.22 -21.46 1.61
N PHE A 52 11.11 -21.03 1.02
CA PHE A 52 9.80 -21.59 1.34
C PHE A 52 9.71 -23.07 0.98
N THR A 53 10.29 -23.51 -0.14
CA THR A 53 10.24 -24.93 -0.54
C THR A 53 11.19 -25.82 0.29
N CYS A 54 12.30 -25.26 0.77
CA CYS A 54 13.30 -25.99 1.55
C CYS A 54 12.91 -26.18 3.01
N ASP A 55 12.00 -25.36 3.55
CA ASP A 55 11.48 -25.54 4.89
C ASP A 55 10.41 -26.65 4.92
N PRO A 56 10.56 -27.73 5.71
CA PRO A 56 9.59 -28.83 5.72
C PRO A 56 8.32 -28.54 6.53
N HIS A 57 8.30 -27.48 7.34
CA HIS A 57 7.17 -27.16 8.22
C HIS A 57 6.79 -25.69 8.12
N HIS A 58 5.61 -25.42 7.55
CA HIS A 58 5.06 -24.07 7.48
C HIS A 58 3.85 -23.95 8.40
N ASP A 59 3.82 -22.89 9.18
CA ASP A 59 2.60 -22.49 9.84
C ASP A 59 1.67 -21.71 8.87
N PRO A 60 0.36 -21.60 9.16
CA PRO A 60 -0.56 -20.84 8.31
C PRO A 60 -0.21 -19.34 8.15
N ILE A 61 0.50 -18.75 9.11
CA ILE A 61 0.89 -17.34 9.12
C ILE A 61 2.01 -17.09 8.11
N GLU A 62 2.98 -17.99 8.05
CA GLU A 62 4.09 -18.02 7.10
C GLU A 62 3.61 -18.27 5.68
N ILE A 63 2.66 -19.19 5.49
CA ILE A 63 2.02 -19.42 4.19
C ILE A 63 1.34 -18.14 3.72
N MET A 64 0.54 -17.49 4.57
CA MET A 64 -0.15 -16.25 4.22
C MET A 64 0.84 -15.11 3.96
N GLY A 65 1.91 -15.00 4.75
CA GLY A 65 2.98 -14.03 4.57
C GLY A 65 3.72 -14.24 3.24
N PHE A 66 4.00 -15.49 2.86
CA PHE A 66 4.60 -15.84 1.60
C PHE A 66 3.70 -15.53 0.40
N ILE A 67 2.41 -15.88 0.47
CA ILE A 67 1.42 -15.53 -0.56
C ILE A 67 1.37 -14.02 -0.75
N LYS A 68 1.29 -13.25 0.35
CA LYS A 68 1.31 -11.78 0.30
C LYS A 68 2.58 -11.25 -0.36
N LEU A 69 3.75 -11.81 -0.03
CA LEU A 69 5.01 -11.44 -0.66
C LEU A 69 4.99 -11.71 -2.18
N MET A 70 4.51 -12.88 -2.62
CA MET A 70 4.42 -13.22 -4.04
C MET A 70 3.42 -12.34 -4.81
N LEU A 71 2.31 -11.98 -4.18
CA LEU A 71 1.32 -11.07 -4.77
C LEU A 71 1.85 -9.64 -4.93
N LEU A 72 2.66 -9.14 -3.99
CA LEU A 72 3.14 -7.76 -3.99
C LEU A 72 4.46 -7.56 -4.75
N LEU A 73 5.38 -8.53 -4.63
CA LEU A 73 6.75 -8.39 -5.15
C LEU A 73 6.82 -8.72 -6.64
N PRO A 74 6.74 -9.99 -7.10
CA PRO A 74 6.78 -10.29 -8.53
C PRO A 74 5.48 -9.93 -9.26
N LEU A 75 4.30 -10.19 -8.67
CA LEU A 75 3.01 -9.93 -9.32
C LEU A 75 2.59 -8.45 -9.25
N GLY A 76 2.90 -7.75 -8.15
CA GLY A 76 2.65 -6.32 -8.04
C GLY A 76 3.73 -5.49 -8.74
N LEU A 77 4.83 -5.23 -8.03
CA LEU A 77 5.91 -4.37 -8.51
C LEU A 77 6.60 -4.94 -9.75
N GLY A 78 6.88 -6.24 -9.77
CA GLY A 78 7.55 -6.93 -10.88
C GLY A 78 6.78 -6.82 -12.19
N ALA A 79 5.45 -6.98 -12.16
CA ALA A 79 4.60 -6.83 -13.34
C ALA A 79 4.63 -5.40 -13.89
N VAL A 80 4.58 -4.38 -13.02
CA VAL A 80 4.68 -2.97 -13.42
C VAL A 80 6.03 -2.68 -14.09
N LEU A 81 7.12 -3.19 -13.52
CA LEU A 81 8.48 -3.01 -14.07
C LEU A 81 8.73 -3.83 -15.35
N ALA A 82 8.14 -5.01 -15.46
CA ALA A 82 8.20 -5.82 -16.66
C ALA A 82 7.49 -5.11 -17.82
N PHE A 83 6.29 -4.58 -17.56
CA PHE A 83 5.53 -3.83 -18.56
C PHE A 83 6.25 -2.54 -18.98
N SER A 84 6.85 -1.81 -18.03
CA SER A 84 7.63 -0.61 -18.34
C SER A 84 8.87 -0.87 -19.19
N SER A 85 9.36 -2.11 -19.19
CA SER A 85 10.52 -2.57 -19.97
C SER A 85 10.18 -2.98 -21.41
N PHE A 86 8.90 -3.09 -21.75
CA PHE A 86 8.47 -3.39 -23.13
C PHE A 86 8.67 -2.19 -24.07
N SER A 87 8.79 -2.46 -25.37
CA SER A 87 8.75 -1.42 -26.40
C SER A 87 7.38 -0.74 -26.43
N GLU A 88 7.34 0.52 -26.88
CA GLU A 88 6.10 1.31 -26.93
C GLU A 88 4.97 0.60 -27.70
N ASP A 89 5.30 -0.04 -28.83
CA ASP A 89 4.33 -0.82 -29.62
C ASP A 89 3.70 -1.97 -28.83
N ARG A 90 4.53 -2.70 -28.05
CA ARG A 90 4.05 -3.81 -27.21
C ARG A 90 3.23 -3.27 -26.05
N GLN A 91 3.65 -2.17 -25.44
CA GLN A 91 2.90 -1.52 -24.37
C GLN A 91 1.51 -1.13 -24.87
N GLN A 92 1.39 -0.46 -26.02
CA GLN A 92 0.09 -0.08 -26.57
C GLN A 92 -0.81 -1.29 -26.84
N ARG A 93 -0.25 -2.37 -27.40
CA ARG A 93 -1.01 -3.60 -27.68
C ARG A 93 -1.54 -4.28 -26.41
N PHE A 94 -0.77 -4.28 -25.33
CA PHE A 94 -1.14 -4.95 -24.07
C PHE A 94 -1.73 -4.03 -23.01
N LEU A 95 -1.82 -2.71 -23.25
CA LEU A 95 -2.23 -1.72 -22.26
C LEU A 95 -3.61 -2.02 -21.67
N LEU A 96 -4.56 -2.44 -22.51
CA LEU A 96 -5.91 -2.77 -22.07
C LEU A 96 -5.91 -3.93 -21.06
N TRP A 97 -5.23 -5.03 -21.42
CA TRP A 97 -5.09 -6.21 -20.55
C TRP A 97 -4.36 -5.87 -19.27
N PHE A 98 -3.29 -5.07 -19.37
CA PHE A 98 -2.54 -4.62 -18.22
C PHE A 98 -3.39 -3.72 -17.29
N SER A 99 -4.21 -2.83 -17.84
CA SER A 99 -5.14 -2.01 -17.06
C SER A 99 -6.15 -2.86 -16.30
N HIS A 100 -6.73 -3.88 -16.93
CA HIS A 100 -7.63 -4.82 -16.25
C HIS A 100 -6.93 -5.59 -15.14
N TYR A 101 -5.70 -6.08 -15.40
CA TYR A 101 -4.88 -6.76 -14.41
C TYR A 101 -4.63 -5.87 -13.18
N ILE A 102 -4.18 -4.63 -13.37
CA ILE A 102 -3.90 -3.71 -12.27
C ILE A 102 -5.19 -3.34 -11.52
N ASN A 103 -6.30 -3.08 -12.23
CA ASN A 103 -7.57 -2.80 -11.55
C ASN A 103 -8.02 -3.97 -10.69
N PHE A 104 -7.92 -5.20 -11.20
CA PHE A 104 -8.22 -6.39 -10.44
C PHE A 104 -7.31 -6.50 -9.20
N ALA A 105 -6.00 -6.29 -9.36
CA ALA A 105 -5.05 -6.35 -8.25
C ALA A 105 -5.36 -5.30 -7.16
N VAL A 106 -5.68 -4.07 -7.54
CA VAL A 106 -6.03 -2.99 -6.60
C VAL A 106 -7.34 -3.32 -5.87
N VAL A 107 -8.38 -3.73 -6.61
CA VAL A 107 -9.68 -4.10 -6.04
C VAL A 107 -9.54 -5.29 -5.09
N ALA A 108 -8.81 -6.33 -5.50
CA ALA A 108 -8.57 -7.52 -4.69
C ALA A 108 -7.80 -7.17 -3.40
N ASN A 109 -6.76 -6.34 -3.49
CA ASN A 109 -6.00 -5.91 -2.31
C ASN A 109 -6.89 -5.19 -1.29
N ILE A 110 -7.75 -4.28 -1.74
CA ILE A 110 -8.69 -3.57 -0.86
C ILE A 110 -9.75 -4.52 -0.31
N PHE A 111 -10.29 -5.40 -1.15
CA PHE A 111 -11.31 -6.37 -0.74
C PHE A 111 -10.80 -7.33 0.35
N VAL A 112 -9.57 -7.81 0.24
CA VAL A 112 -8.96 -8.67 1.27
C VAL A 112 -8.85 -7.95 2.62
N MET A 113 -8.64 -6.63 2.64
CA MET A 113 -8.60 -5.86 3.89
C MET A 113 -9.96 -5.84 4.64
N VAL A 114 -11.08 -6.14 3.98
CA VAL A 114 -12.39 -6.30 4.65
C VAL A 114 -12.39 -7.50 5.61
N PHE A 115 -11.59 -8.53 5.31
CA PHE A 115 -11.49 -9.75 6.11
C PHE A 115 -10.44 -9.68 7.21
N THR A 116 -9.78 -8.52 7.39
CA THR A 116 -8.80 -8.35 8.47
C THR A 116 -9.46 -8.64 9.84
N PRO A 117 -8.78 -9.40 10.72
CA PRO A 117 -9.27 -9.64 12.08
C PRO A 117 -9.40 -8.32 12.83
N GLY A 118 -10.58 -8.07 13.40
CA GLY A 118 -10.86 -6.81 14.13
C GLY A 118 -10.49 -6.85 15.61
N GLY A 119 -10.01 -7.99 16.12
CA GLY A 119 -9.73 -8.21 17.55
C GLY A 119 -10.93 -7.97 18.45
N ASP A 120 -12.15 -8.24 17.97
CA ASP A 120 -13.43 -7.97 18.64
C ASP A 120 -13.65 -6.52 19.11
N THR A 121 -12.99 -5.56 18.46
CA THR A 121 -13.12 -4.13 18.75
C THR A 121 -14.20 -3.44 17.89
N TYR A 122 -14.85 -2.41 18.42
CA TYR A 122 -15.82 -1.59 17.67
C TYR A 122 -15.16 -0.91 16.46
N ARG A 123 -13.94 -0.40 16.62
CA ARG A 123 -13.15 0.14 15.50
C ARG A 123 -12.84 -0.90 14.42
N GLY A 124 -12.65 -2.17 14.78
CA GLY A 124 -12.42 -3.25 13.82
C GLY A 124 -13.65 -3.48 12.94
N LEU A 125 -14.83 -3.52 13.55
CA LEU A 125 -16.09 -3.63 12.81
C LEU A 125 -16.32 -2.41 11.89
N LEU A 126 -16.12 -1.20 12.42
CA LEU A 126 -16.28 0.02 11.63
C LEU A 126 -15.27 0.08 10.48
N SER A 127 -14.04 -0.39 10.67
CA SER A 127 -13.00 -0.44 9.63
C SER A 127 -13.46 -1.28 8.44
N ARG A 128 -14.16 -2.40 8.67
CA ARG A 128 -14.73 -3.21 7.59
C ARG A 128 -15.76 -2.44 6.76
N ILE A 129 -16.63 -1.69 7.43
CA ILE A 129 -17.65 -0.84 6.77
C ILE A 129 -16.98 0.27 5.97
N VAL A 130 -15.98 0.95 6.54
CA VAL A 130 -15.21 2.00 5.87
C VAL A 130 -14.53 1.42 4.63
N CYS A 131 -13.88 0.26 4.76
CA CYS A 131 -13.21 -0.43 3.66
C CYS A 131 -14.17 -0.74 2.51
N LEU A 132 -15.34 -1.32 2.82
CA LEU A 132 -16.38 -1.59 1.82
C LEU A 132 -16.88 -0.31 1.14
N THR A 133 -17.06 0.77 1.91
CA THR A 133 -17.51 2.07 1.37
C THR A 133 -16.45 2.65 0.42
N LEU A 134 -15.16 2.60 0.79
CA LEU A 134 -14.05 3.03 -0.05
C LEU A 134 -13.89 2.16 -1.30
N LEU A 135 -14.14 0.86 -1.19
CA LEU A 135 -14.13 -0.08 -2.30
C LEU A 135 -15.21 0.27 -3.32
N VAL A 136 -16.45 0.50 -2.88
CA VAL A 136 -17.56 0.89 -3.76
C VAL A 136 -17.26 2.23 -4.43
N TRP A 137 -16.75 3.21 -3.67
CA TRP A 137 -16.35 4.50 -4.26
C TRP A 137 -15.27 4.32 -5.33
N LEU A 138 -14.24 3.51 -5.06
CA LEU A 138 -13.17 3.25 -6.04
C LEU A 138 -13.72 2.58 -7.30
N LEU A 139 -14.59 1.58 -7.16
CA LEU A 139 -15.23 0.90 -8.30
C LEU A 139 -16.02 1.89 -9.17
N GLN A 140 -16.71 2.86 -8.56
CA GLN A 140 -17.40 3.91 -9.31
C GLN A 140 -16.42 4.82 -10.07
N GLU A 141 -15.30 5.22 -9.46
CA GLU A 141 -14.28 6.02 -10.15
C GLU A 141 -13.61 5.24 -11.29
N MET A 142 -13.32 3.95 -11.08
CA MET A 142 -12.82 3.07 -12.14
C MET A 142 -13.82 2.94 -13.30
N ALA A 143 -15.13 2.83 -12.99
CA ALA A 143 -16.17 2.73 -14.00
C ALA A 143 -16.32 4.00 -14.85
N LYS A 144 -16.06 5.20 -14.29
CA LYS A 144 -16.04 6.45 -15.06
C LYS A 144 -14.97 6.46 -16.14
N GLU A 145 -13.79 5.96 -15.81
CA GLU A 145 -12.65 5.82 -16.73
C GLU A 145 -12.72 4.52 -17.55
N ARG A 146 -13.88 3.83 -17.59
CA ARG A 146 -14.09 2.56 -18.31
C ARG A 146 -13.05 1.48 -17.98
N PHE A 147 -12.56 1.46 -16.74
CA PHE A 147 -11.47 0.58 -16.29
C PHE A 147 -10.16 0.72 -17.10
N GLN A 148 -9.96 1.84 -17.79
CA GLN A 148 -8.71 2.25 -18.44
C GLN A 148 -7.97 3.24 -17.54
N THR A 149 -7.51 2.73 -16.41
CA THR A 149 -7.02 3.56 -15.30
C THR A 149 -5.50 3.71 -15.35
N THR A 150 -4.81 2.92 -16.16
CA THR A 150 -3.36 2.91 -16.24
C THR A 150 -2.84 3.68 -17.45
N LEU A 151 -1.73 4.38 -17.26
CA LEU A 151 -0.97 5.03 -18.33
C LEU A 151 0.52 4.87 -18.04
N PHE A 152 1.31 4.68 -19.09
CA PHE A 152 2.76 4.77 -19.01
C PHE A 152 3.24 5.99 -19.79
N ASP A 153 4.04 6.83 -19.15
CA ASP A 153 4.71 7.96 -19.80
C ASP A 153 6.16 8.01 -19.35
N ARG A 154 7.11 7.91 -20.29
CA ARG A 154 8.55 7.90 -20.02
C ARG A 154 8.95 6.96 -18.89
N ARG A 155 8.38 5.74 -18.92
CA ARG A 155 8.58 4.67 -17.92
C ARG A 155 7.95 4.93 -16.54
N PHE A 156 7.29 6.06 -16.30
CA PHE A 156 6.50 6.26 -15.10
C PHE A 156 5.14 5.59 -15.24
N PHE A 157 4.78 4.80 -14.23
CA PHE A 157 3.46 4.21 -14.10
C PHE A 157 2.50 5.22 -13.45
N ILE A 158 1.35 5.43 -14.07
CA ILE A 158 0.35 6.43 -13.70
C ILE A 158 -1.00 5.72 -13.52
N PHE A 159 -1.70 6.02 -12.42
CA PHE A 159 -2.99 5.41 -12.08
C PHE A 159 -4.08 6.48 -11.85
N ARG A 160 -5.07 6.56 -12.74
CA ARG A 160 -5.98 7.69 -12.88
C ARG A 160 -7.26 7.61 -12.05
N SER A 161 -7.63 6.45 -11.53
CA SER A 161 -8.94 6.23 -10.89
C SER A 161 -9.01 6.61 -9.40
N SER A 162 -7.92 7.08 -8.80
CA SER A 162 -7.91 7.49 -7.39
C SER A 162 -7.93 9.00 -7.26
N PRO A 163 -9.09 9.65 -7.03
CA PRO A 163 -9.12 11.09 -6.77
C PRO A 163 -8.37 11.41 -5.47
N LEU A 164 -7.83 12.63 -5.36
CA LEU A 164 -7.02 13.00 -4.18
C LEU A 164 -7.77 12.82 -2.85
N GLN A 165 -9.08 13.08 -2.85
CA GLN A 165 -9.94 12.84 -1.68
C GLN A 165 -9.98 11.37 -1.28
N TRP A 166 -10.01 10.45 -2.26
CA TRP A 166 -9.98 9.02 -2.00
C TRP A 166 -8.63 8.62 -1.41
N VAL A 167 -7.51 9.18 -1.92
CA VAL A 167 -6.16 8.93 -1.38
C VAL A 167 -6.07 9.30 0.10
N TYR A 168 -6.55 10.50 0.49
CA TYR A 168 -6.55 10.91 1.90
C TYR A 168 -7.47 10.04 2.77
N CYS A 169 -8.65 9.70 2.26
CA CYS A 169 -9.58 8.82 2.95
C CYS A 169 -9.01 7.42 3.18
N HIS A 170 -8.34 6.88 2.16
CA HIS A 170 -7.65 5.59 2.21
C HIS A 170 -6.49 5.61 3.20
N ALA A 171 -5.68 6.68 3.20
CA ALA A 171 -4.59 6.85 4.17
C ALA A 171 -5.11 6.92 5.61
N ALA A 172 -6.16 7.72 5.87
CA ALA A 172 -6.78 7.82 7.19
C ALA A 172 -7.39 6.48 7.64
N TYR A 173 -8.05 5.76 6.72
CA TYR A 173 -8.55 4.42 6.95
C TYR A 173 -7.42 3.44 7.32
N ARG A 174 -6.32 3.40 6.56
CA ARG A 174 -5.19 2.49 6.84
C ARG A 174 -4.48 2.81 8.14
N LEU A 175 -4.35 4.08 8.52
CA LEU A 175 -3.85 4.45 9.85
C LEU A 175 -4.74 3.88 10.97
N ALA A 176 -6.06 3.97 10.81
CA ALA A 176 -6.99 3.40 11.78
C ALA A 176 -6.94 1.86 11.80
N LEU A 177 -6.80 1.22 10.64
CA LEU A 177 -6.65 -0.24 10.52
C LEU A 177 -5.37 -0.73 11.19
N LEU A 178 -4.24 -0.05 10.97
CA LEU A 178 -2.94 -0.38 11.56
C LEU A 178 -2.88 -0.13 13.07
N SER A 179 -3.87 0.55 13.64
CA SER A 179 -4.00 0.68 15.10
C SER A 179 -4.61 -0.55 15.77
N LEU A 180 -5.15 -1.50 14.99
CA LEU A 180 -5.78 -2.71 15.52
C LEU A 180 -4.74 -3.62 16.18
N PRO A 181 -5.14 -4.40 17.21
CA PRO A 181 -4.24 -5.30 17.94
C PRO A 181 -3.58 -6.37 17.06
N THR A 182 -4.08 -6.60 15.85
CA THR A 182 -3.56 -7.60 14.90
C THR A 182 -2.30 -7.12 14.17
N PHE A 183 -1.98 -5.83 14.21
CA PHE A 183 -0.81 -5.26 13.55
C PHE A 183 0.28 -4.92 14.57
N ASP A 184 1.17 -5.89 14.84
CA ASP A 184 2.24 -5.72 15.84
C ASP A 184 3.52 -5.04 15.30
N SER A 185 3.62 -4.80 13.97
CA SER A 185 4.84 -4.26 13.37
C SER A 185 4.78 -2.75 13.12
N LEU A 186 5.64 -2.00 13.82
CA LEU A 186 5.85 -0.56 13.63
C LEU A 186 6.30 -0.17 12.22
N GLN A 187 6.85 -1.10 11.43
CA GLN A 187 7.29 -0.79 10.06
C GLN A 187 6.11 -0.35 9.19
N TYR A 188 4.89 -0.78 9.50
CA TYR A 188 3.68 -0.33 8.81
C TYR A 188 3.23 1.08 9.22
N LEU A 189 3.70 1.63 10.34
CA LEU A 189 3.35 3.00 10.75
C LEU A 189 3.91 4.05 9.79
N LEU A 190 5.07 3.78 9.19
CA LEU A 190 5.69 4.63 8.17
C LEU A 190 5.04 4.49 6.79
N LEU A 191 4.14 3.53 6.61
CA LEU A 191 3.61 3.18 5.30
C LEU A 191 2.91 4.37 4.64
N GLU A 192 1.89 4.94 5.27
CA GLU A 192 1.13 6.05 4.67
C GLU A 192 1.95 7.34 4.53
N PRO A 193 2.72 7.79 5.56
CA PRO A 193 3.62 8.93 5.40
C PRO A 193 4.61 8.76 4.24
N MET A 194 5.18 7.57 4.08
CA MET A 194 6.11 7.28 2.98
C MET A 194 5.39 7.23 1.63
N SER A 195 4.24 6.59 1.51
CA SER A 195 3.47 6.54 0.26
C SER A 195 3.11 7.95 -0.22
N LEU A 196 2.68 8.85 0.69
CA LEU A 196 2.38 10.24 0.36
C LEU A 196 3.63 11.07 0.02
N PHE A 197 4.73 10.88 0.75
CA PHE A 197 6.00 11.55 0.47
C PHE A 197 6.55 11.13 -0.89
N ILE A 198 6.59 9.82 -1.17
CA ILE A 198 7.06 9.27 -2.44
C ILE A 198 6.14 9.69 -3.60
N MET A 199 4.82 9.74 -3.39
CA MET A 199 3.89 10.32 -4.38
C MET A 199 4.30 11.74 -4.78
N PHE A 200 4.63 12.59 -3.81
CA PHE A 200 5.09 13.96 -4.07
C PHE A 200 6.47 13.99 -4.76
N VAL A 201 7.41 13.14 -4.34
CA VAL A 201 8.74 13.03 -4.96
C VAL A 201 8.61 12.62 -6.43
N LEU A 202 7.81 11.59 -6.73
CA LEU A 202 7.56 11.13 -8.11
C LEU A 202 6.91 12.22 -8.96
N TYR A 203 5.93 12.94 -8.42
CA TYR A 203 5.32 14.10 -9.10
C TYR A 203 6.34 15.17 -9.48
N ARG A 204 7.32 15.45 -8.60
CA ARG A 204 8.40 16.41 -8.86
C ARG A 204 9.41 15.87 -9.88
N LEU A 205 9.84 14.62 -9.73
CA LEU A 205 10.77 13.95 -10.65
C LEU A 205 10.22 13.87 -12.07
N HIS A 206 8.92 13.60 -12.20
CA HIS A 206 8.22 13.58 -13.49
C HIS A 206 7.80 14.98 -13.99
N LYS A 207 8.42 16.04 -13.45
CA LYS A 207 8.23 17.44 -13.87
C LYS A 207 6.76 17.89 -13.90
N LYS A 208 5.93 17.37 -12.99
CA LYS A 208 4.53 17.77 -12.83
C LYS A 208 3.64 17.58 -14.07
N ARG A 209 3.95 16.61 -14.93
CA ARG A 209 3.18 16.37 -16.17
C ARG A 209 1.72 15.99 -15.96
N TYR A 210 1.43 15.32 -14.85
CA TYR A 210 0.09 14.83 -14.50
C TYR A 210 -0.28 15.29 -13.11
N VAL A 211 -1.56 15.22 -12.77
CA VAL A 211 -2.09 15.57 -11.45
C VAL A 211 -1.48 14.66 -10.38
N LEU A 212 -1.21 15.23 -9.19
CA LEU A 212 -0.48 14.60 -8.09
C LEU A 212 -1.03 13.22 -7.70
N ASN A 213 -2.36 13.08 -7.63
CA ASN A 213 -3.02 11.85 -7.20
C ASN A 213 -2.74 10.66 -8.13
N TYR A 214 -2.36 10.89 -9.38
CA TYR A 214 -2.10 9.80 -10.31
C TYR A 214 -0.82 9.02 -10.01
N TYR A 215 0.07 9.58 -9.19
CA TYR A 215 1.31 8.92 -8.76
C TYR A 215 1.12 8.02 -7.53
N PHE A 216 -0.04 8.09 -6.87
CA PHE A 216 -0.28 7.37 -5.61
C PHE A 216 -0.16 5.86 -5.77
N GLY A 217 -0.78 5.27 -6.80
CA GLY A 217 -0.76 3.82 -7.00
C GLY A 217 0.66 3.26 -7.18
N PHE A 218 1.53 4.00 -7.88
CA PHE A 218 2.93 3.60 -8.04
C PHE A 218 3.71 3.78 -6.72
N ALA A 219 3.54 4.93 -6.06
CA ALA A 219 4.20 5.23 -4.79
C ALA A 219 3.84 4.18 -3.71
N ASP A 220 2.56 3.88 -3.55
CA ASP A 220 2.09 2.90 -2.57
C ASP A 220 2.62 1.50 -2.89
N THR A 221 2.65 1.10 -4.17
CA THR A 221 3.22 -0.19 -4.57
C THR A 221 4.71 -0.28 -4.21
N LEU A 222 5.50 0.77 -4.47
CA LEU A 222 6.92 0.80 -4.10
C LEU A 222 7.12 0.68 -2.58
N VAL A 223 6.36 1.45 -1.80
CA VAL A 223 6.48 1.48 -0.33
C VAL A 223 6.00 0.17 0.28
N VAL A 224 4.80 -0.30 -0.07
CA VAL A 224 4.18 -1.52 0.48
C VAL A 224 5.04 -2.75 0.19
N THR A 225 5.54 -2.88 -1.04
CA THR A 225 6.39 -4.01 -1.41
C THR A 225 7.73 -3.95 -0.67
N THR A 226 8.35 -2.78 -0.56
CA THR A 226 9.61 -2.62 0.20
C THR A 226 9.44 -2.97 1.67
N LEU A 227 8.38 -2.46 2.31
CA LEU A 227 8.07 -2.77 3.71
C LEU A 227 7.76 -4.25 3.92
N THR A 228 7.06 -4.89 2.98
CA THR A 228 6.77 -6.33 3.07
C THR A 228 8.04 -7.17 2.99
N VAL A 229 9.00 -6.79 2.14
CA VAL A 229 10.31 -7.45 2.06
C VAL A 229 11.09 -7.23 3.37
N LEU A 230 11.16 -6.01 3.88
CA LEU A 230 11.86 -5.71 5.15
C LEU A 230 11.21 -6.37 6.37
N ALA A 231 9.89 -6.56 6.36
CA ALA A 231 9.20 -7.27 7.42
C ALA A 231 9.51 -8.78 7.41
N ARG A 232 9.68 -9.37 6.22
CA ARG A 232 10.05 -10.79 6.05
C ARG A 232 11.54 -11.04 6.28
N TYR A 233 12.38 -10.10 5.83
CA TYR A 233 13.84 -10.14 5.90
C TYR A 233 14.38 -8.91 6.64
N PRO A 234 14.19 -8.83 7.96
CA PRO A 234 14.57 -7.66 8.73
C PRO A 234 16.10 -7.57 8.83
N VAL A 235 16.64 -6.36 8.59
CA VAL A 235 18.09 -6.09 8.68
C VAL A 235 18.55 -5.98 10.13
N LEU A 236 17.67 -5.48 11.00
CA LEU A 236 17.86 -5.39 12.44
C LEU A 236 16.75 -6.17 13.15
N PRO A 237 16.95 -6.57 14.41
CA PRO A 237 15.90 -7.23 15.19
C PRO A 237 14.58 -6.44 15.13
N PRO A 238 13.43 -7.14 15.06
CA PRO A 238 12.14 -6.47 15.10
C PRO A 238 12.05 -5.65 16.38
N PHE A 239 11.67 -4.39 16.24
CA PHE A 239 11.39 -3.57 17.41
C PHE A 239 10.11 -4.09 18.07
N GLU A 240 10.25 -4.81 19.18
CA GLU A 240 9.11 -5.21 19.98
C GLU A 240 8.61 -4.01 20.79
N LEU A 241 7.37 -3.59 20.55
CA LEU A 241 6.63 -2.63 21.37
C LEU A 241 6.23 -3.25 22.73
N LYS A 242 7.17 -3.86 23.45
CA LYS A 242 6.95 -4.25 24.85
C LYS A 242 7.45 -3.12 25.75
N GLY A 243 6.63 -2.09 25.92
CA GLY A 243 6.95 -0.99 26.81
C GLY A 243 5.71 -0.18 27.21
N PRO A 244 5.55 0.20 28.48
CA PRO A 244 4.36 0.89 29.00
C PRO A 244 4.26 2.38 28.56
N TYR A 245 5.03 2.82 27.55
CA TYR A 245 5.22 4.25 27.30
C TYR A 245 4.74 4.77 25.93
N LEU A 246 4.25 3.92 25.03
CA LEU A 246 3.70 4.38 23.73
C LEU A 246 2.30 3.85 23.37
N SER A 247 1.76 2.88 24.10
CA SER A 247 0.33 2.52 24.03
C SER A 247 -0.29 2.25 25.41
N ASN A 248 -0.03 3.13 26.39
CA ASN A 248 -0.87 3.20 27.60
C ASN A 248 -2.33 3.64 27.31
N LEU A 249 -2.66 3.86 26.03
CA LEU A 249 -4.04 4.05 25.61
C LEU A 249 -4.77 2.71 25.67
N THR A 250 -5.74 2.64 26.57
CA THR A 250 -6.74 1.57 26.60
C THR A 250 -7.44 1.48 25.22
N GLN A 251 -7.99 0.30 24.90
CA GLN A 251 -8.75 0.10 23.65
C GLN A 251 -9.83 1.18 23.46
N ASN A 252 -10.48 1.60 24.55
CA ASN A 252 -11.47 2.66 24.55
C ASN A 252 -10.90 4.03 24.11
N GLN A 253 -9.67 4.36 24.51
CA GLN A 253 -9.03 5.62 24.12
C GLN A 253 -8.63 5.61 22.64
N TRP A 254 -8.19 4.47 22.12
CA TRP A 254 -7.96 4.31 20.68
C TRP A 254 -9.26 4.43 19.89
N ASP A 255 -10.34 3.84 20.38
CA ASP A 255 -11.68 3.94 19.79
C ASP A 255 -12.17 5.40 19.76
N MET A 256 -11.97 6.17 20.84
CA MET A 256 -12.33 7.60 20.89
C MET A 256 -11.61 8.44 19.83
N VAL A 257 -10.40 8.07 19.41
CA VAL A 257 -9.65 8.79 18.37
C VAL A 257 -10.03 8.32 16.97
N PHE A 258 -10.08 7.01 16.75
CA PHE A 258 -10.20 6.47 15.39
C PHE A 258 -11.64 6.28 14.90
N ILE A 259 -12.63 6.10 15.78
CA ILE A 259 -14.04 6.02 15.35
C ILE A 259 -14.48 7.33 14.68
N PRO A 260 -14.24 8.54 15.25
CA PRO A 260 -14.60 9.79 14.58
C PRO A 260 -13.91 9.95 13.22
N ILE A 261 -12.63 9.60 13.12
CA ILE A 261 -11.87 9.65 11.85
C ILE A 261 -12.54 8.74 10.81
N GLN A 262 -12.87 7.51 11.17
CA GLN A 262 -13.54 6.56 10.28
C GLN A 262 -14.94 7.03 9.84
N LEU A 263 -15.72 7.64 10.74
CA LEU A 263 -17.03 8.22 10.41
C LEU A 263 -16.91 9.40 9.43
N ILE A 264 -15.89 10.24 9.58
CA ILE A 264 -15.58 11.31 8.63
C ILE A 264 -15.25 10.72 7.26
N VAL A 265 -14.41 9.67 7.21
CA VAL A 265 -14.08 8.96 5.97
C VAL A 265 -15.33 8.40 5.29
N ILE A 266 -16.21 7.72 6.04
CA ILE A 266 -17.50 7.22 5.51
C ILE A 266 -18.32 8.38 4.92
N SER A 267 -18.41 9.50 5.64
CA SER A 267 -19.20 10.66 5.19
C SER A 267 -18.68 11.23 3.87
N PHE A 268 -17.36 11.36 3.72
CA PHE A 268 -16.74 11.78 2.46
C PHE A 268 -16.99 10.77 1.34
N ALA A 269 -16.83 9.48 1.62
CA ALA A 269 -17.04 8.44 0.64
C ALA A 269 -18.50 8.37 0.18
N LEU A 270 -19.48 8.42 1.09
CA LEU A 270 -20.91 8.48 0.77
C LEU A 270 -21.25 9.71 -0.08
N ARG A 271 -20.73 10.89 0.29
CA ARG A 271 -20.93 12.13 -0.49
C ARG A 271 -20.38 11.99 -1.90
N ALA A 272 -19.19 11.43 -2.05
CA ALA A 272 -18.57 11.22 -3.36
C ALA A 272 -19.36 10.21 -4.19
N MET A 273 -19.79 9.09 -3.58
CA MET A 273 -20.61 8.10 -4.26
C MET A 273 -21.95 8.67 -4.75
N PHE A 274 -22.61 9.47 -3.92
CA PHE A 274 -23.83 10.15 -4.30
C PHE A 274 -23.61 11.10 -5.48
N LYS A 275 -22.54 11.90 -5.43
CA LYS A 275 -22.16 12.79 -6.55
C LYS A 275 -21.91 12.00 -7.84
N ASN A 276 -21.26 10.85 -7.74
CA ASN A 276 -20.94 10.01 -8.88
C ASN A 276 -22.17 9.38 -9.55
N LEU A 277 -23.20 9.07 -8.77
CA LEU A 277 -24.50 8.60 -9.29
C LEU A 277 -25.26 9.70 -10.04
N HIS A 278 -25.13 10.96 -9.59
CA HIS A 278 -25.91 12.09 -10.10
C HIS A 278 -25.22 12.90 -11.20
N THR A 279 -23.95 12.61 -11.51
CA THR A 279 -23.25 13.28 -12.62
C THR A 279 -23.33 12.35 -13.84
N PRO A 280 -24.19 12.63 -14.84
CA PRO A 280 -24.23 11.82 -16.05
C PRO A 280 -22.88 11.92 -16.78
N LYS A 281 -22.47 10.83 -17.42
CA LYS A 281 -21.26 10.76 -18.25
C LYS A 281 -21.27 11.92 -19.26
N THR A 282 -20.43 12.94 -19.07
CA THR A 282 -19.98 13.75 -20.19
C THR A 282 -19.06 12.87 -21.02
N SER A 283 -19.63 12.23 -22.05
CA SER A 283 -18.89 11.70 -23.18
C SER A 283 -18.15 12.88 -23.81
N ILE A 284 -16.86 13.00 -23.52
CA ILE A 284 -15.97 13.79 -24.36
C ILE A 284 -15.50 12.84 -25.45
N GLU A 285 -15.91 13.17 -26.67
CA GLU A 285 -15.49 12.60 -27.95
C GLU A 285 -13.96 12.66 -28.13
#